data_AF-A0A016TRL0-F1
#
_entry.id   AF-A0A016TRL0-F1
#
_cell.length_a   1.000
_cell.length_b   1.000
_cell.length_c   1.000
_cell.angle_alpha   90.00
_cell.angle_beta   90.00
_cell.angle_gamma   90.00
#
_symmetry.space_group_name_H-M   'P 1'
#
loop_
_entity.id
_entity.type
_entity.pdbx_description
1 polymer ?
#
loop_
_entity_poly.entity_id
_entity_poly.type
_entity_poly.pdbx_seq_one_letter_code
_entity_poly.pdbx_strand_id
1 'polypeptide(L)'
;MRQLRIEMLLKFRDSRTRTHIPYREDKNLTGTARYASINAHLGIEQSRRDDMESLGYVLMYFNRGTLPWQGLKAATKKQKYEKISEKKMSTSVEMLCKGFPAEFPMYLNYTRGLRFDEAPDYMYLRQLFRILFRTLNHQYDYTFDWTMLKQKASQSQNTMLQPGASGSQQPMPIVSPAPPQQ
;
A
#
# COMPACT_ATOMS: atom_id res chain seq x y z
N MET A 1 13.16 3.22 2.79
CA MET A 1 11.94 2.37 2.81
C MET A 1 12.15 1.28 3.85
N ARG A 2 11.30 1.20 4.88
CA ARG A 2 11.39 0.10 5.86
C ARG A 2 10.85 -1.16 5.18
N GLN A 3 11.71 -2.17 5.02
CA GLN A 3 11.35 -3.46 4.42
C GLN A 3 10.13 -4.04 5.14
N LEU A 4 9.00 -4.12 4.44
CA LEU A 4 7.82 -4.85 4.89
C LEU A 4 8.14 -6.34 4.74
N ARG A 5 8.67 -6.97 5.79
CA ARG A 5 8.80 -8.43 5.84
C ARG A 5 7.42 -9.00 6.20
N ILE A 6 6.63 -9.27 5.17
CA ILE A 6 5.43 -10.10 5.26
C ILE A 6 5.89 -11.52 4.96
N GLU A 7 5.96 -12.37 5.97
CA GLU A 7 6.30 -13.78 5.77
C GLU A 7 5.05 -14.54 5.30
N MET A 8 4.67 -14.34 4.03
CA MET A 8 3.55 -15.02 3.33
C MET A 8 3.82 -16.52 3.05
N LEU A 9 4.66 -17.20 3.83
CA LEU A 9 5.17 -18.54 3.49
C LEU A 9 5.00 -19.54 4.63
N LEU A 10 3.76 -19.67 5.13
CA LEU A 10 3.38 -20.85 5.91
C LEU A 10 2.74 -21.88 4.98
N LYS A 11 3.27 -23.11 4.96
CA LYS A 11 2.74 -24.22 4.17
C LYS A 11 1.31 -24.54 4.63
N PHE A 12 0.30 -24.00 3.94
CA PHE A 12 -1.12 -24.35 4.17
C PHE A 12 -1.51 -25.71 3.55
N ARG A 13 -0.59 -26.36 2.82
CA ARG A 13 -0.74 -27.71 2.29
C ARG A 13 0.40 -28.61 2.76
N ASP A 14 0.05 -29.85 3.06
CA ASP A 14 1.02 -30.92 3.28
C ASP A 14 1.77 -31.20 1.96
N SER A 15 3.10 -31.25 2.02
CA SER A 15 3.94 -31.38 0.83
C SER A 15 3.83 -32.75 0.13
N ARG A 16 3.43 -33.79 0.86
CA ARG A 16 3.28 -35.15 0.35
C ARG A 16 1.88 -35.38 -0.18
N THR A 17 0.85 -35.01 0.57
CA THR A 17 -0.54 -35.31 0.20
C THR A 17 -1.18 -34.20 -0.63
N ARG A 18 -0.58 -33.00 -0.68
CA ARG A 18 -1.16 -31.77 -1.27
C ARG A 18 -2.50 -31.36 -0.67
N THR A 19 -2.92 -31.99 0.43
CA THR A 19 -4.16 -31.67 1.15
C THR A 19 -3.95 -30.47 2.05
N HIS A 20 -5.04 -29.79 2.40
CA HIS A 20 -4.98 -28.71 3.38
C HIS A 20 -4.49 -29.22 4.74
N ILE A 21 -3.72 -28.41 5.45
CA ILE A 21 -3.32 -28.72 6.83
C ILE A 21 -4.54 -28.76 7.74
N PRO A 22 -4.53 -29.55 8.83
CA PRO A 22 -5.62 -29.56 9.79
C PRO A 22 -5.64 -28.26 10.61
N TYR A 23 -6.82 -27.91 11.10
CA TYR A 23 -7.00 -26.80 12.05
C TYR A 23 -6.27 -27.09 13.36
N ARG A 24 -5.58 -26.08 13.90
CA ARG A 24 -4.87 -26.13 15.19
C ARG A 24 -4.94 -24.78 15.88
N GLU A 25 -4.86 -24.80 17.20
CA GLU A 25 -4.80 -23.61 18.06
C GLU A 25 -3.47 -23.60 18.83
N ASP A 26 -3.34 -22.68 19.80
CA ASP A 26 -2.16 -22.52 20.66
C ASP A 26 -0.84 -22.26 19.90
N LYS A 27 -0.94 -21.63 18.74
CA LYS A 27 0.22 -21.18 17.96
C LYS A 27 0.71 -19.84 18.47
N ASN A 28 2.03 -19.73 18.58
CA ASN A 28 2.64 -18.42 18.81
C ASN A 28 2.49 -17.56 17.55
N LEU A 29 2.19 -16.27 17.74
CA LEU A 29 2.15 -15.32 16.63
C LEU A 29 3.50 -15.27 15.92
N THR A 30 3.52 -15.65 14.64
CA THR A 30 4.66 -15.54 13.75
C THR A 30 4.48 -14.36 12.80
N GLY A 31 5.58 -13.68 12.46
CA GLY A 31 5.57 -12.54 11.53
C GLY A 31 5.28 -11.17 12.16
N THR A 32 4.87 -10.21 11.33
CA THR A 32 4.70 -8.81 11.72
C THR A 32 3.31 -8.56 12.29
N ALA A 33 3.20 -8.39 13.61
CA ALA A 33 1.93 -8.16 14.34
C ALA A 33 1.02 -7.07 13.76
N ARG A 34 1.61 -6.05 13.10
CA ARG A 34 0.87 -4.97 12.45
C ARG A 34 -0.08 -5.48 11.36
N TYR A 35 0.36 -6.44 10.55
CA TYR A 35 -0.42 -6.93 9.40
C TYR A 35 -0.99 -8.33 9.62
N ALA A 36 -0.61 -9.04 10.68
CA ALA A 36 -1.18 -10.36 10.98
C ALA A 36 -2.72 -10.33 11.08
N SER A 37 -3.40 -11.39 10.65
CA SER A 37 -4.85 -11.54 10.81
C SER A 37 -5.27 -11.55 12.28
N ILE A 38 -6.57 -11.32 12.56
CA ILE A 38 -7.12 -11.48 13.91
C ILE A 38 -6.92 -12.92 14.41
N ASN A 39 -7.17 -13.92 13.57
CA ASN A 39 -7.00 -15.33 13.92
C ASN A 39 -5.57 -15.67 14.33
N ALA A 40 -4.56 -15.10 13.65
CA ALA A 40 -3.16 -15.29 14.01
C ALA A 40 -2.83 -14.70 15.39
N HIS A 41 -3.47 -13.59 15.79
CA HIS A 41 -3.34 -13.04 17.15
C HIS A 41 -4.01 -13.92 18.20
N LEU A 42 -5.08 -14.64 17.83
CA LEU A 42 -5.77 -15.61 18.69
C LEU A 42 -5.04 -16.97 18.78
N GLY A 43 -3.87 -17.09 18.15
CA GLY A 43 -3.08 -18.33 18.17
C GLY A 43 -3.66 -19.46 17.31
N ILE A 44 -4.55 -19.15 16.39
CA ILE A 44 -5.06 -20.10 15.41
C ILE A 44 -4.00 -20.30 14.32
N GLU A 45 -3.82 -21.54 13.87
CA GLU A 45 -2.94 -21.88 12.75
C GLU A 45 -3.32 -21.05 11.53
N GLN A 46 -2.30 -20.54 10.82
CA GLN A 46 -2.52 -19.68 9.66
C GLN A 46 -2.84 -20.50 8.41
N SER A 47 -3.66 -19.94 7.54
CA SER A 47 -4.12 -20.52 6.28
C SER A 47 -4.22 -19.43 5.20
N ARG A 48 -4.75 -19.78 4.03
CA ARG A 48 -4.93 -18.84 2.90
C ARG A 48 -5.72 -17.58 3.28
N ARG A 49 -6.72 -17.68 4.16
CA ARG A 49 -7.53 -16.52 4.56
C ARG A 49 -6.72 -15.47 5.30
N ASP A 50 -5.72 -15.91 6.07
CA ASP A 50 -4.89 -15.04 6.90
C ASP A 50 -3.95 -14.18 6.06
N ASP A 51 -3.41 -14.74 4.98
CA ASP A 51 -2.64 -13.99 3.97
C ASP A 51 -3.53 -12.94 3.28
N MET A 52 -4.76 -13.31 2.92
CA MET A 52 -5.68 -12.38 2.25
C MET A 52 -6.13 -11.24 3.16
N GLU A 53 -6.44 -11.52 4.43
CA GLU A 53 -6.76 -10.49 5.43
C GLU A 53 -5.55 -9.57 5.67
N SER A 54 -4.35 -10.14 5.77
CA SER A 54 -3.10 -9.40 5.94
C SER A 54 -2.84 -8.44 4.77
N LEU A 55 -3.09 -8.88 3.54
CA LEU A 55 -3.02 -8.02 2.36
C LEU A 55 -4.01 -6.86 2.44
N GLY A 56 -5.24 -7.10 2.92
CA GLY A 56 -6.23 -6.04 3.16
C GLY A 56 -5.72 -4.96 4.13
N TYR A 57 -5.05 -5.36 5.21
CA TYR A 57 -4.42 -4.40 6.12
C TYR A 57 -3.26 -3.62 5.50
N VAL A 58 -2.50 -4.24 4.59
CA VAL A 58 -1.42 -3.55 3.84
C VAL A 58 -2.01 -2.52 2.89
N LEU A 59 -3.07 -2.86 2.16
CA LEU A 59 -3.77 -1.91 1.29
C LEU A 59 -4.32 -0.72 2.09
N MET A 60 -4.96 -0.98 3.23
CA MET A 60 -5.44 0.08 4.12
C MET A 60 -4.31 0.90 4.74
N TYR A 61 -3.15 0.30 4.98
CA TYR A 61 -1.97 1.03 5.42
C TYR A 61 -1.48 2.01 4.34
N PHE A 62 -1.45 1.61 3.07
CA PHE A 62 -1.10 2.53 1.98
C PHE A 62 -2.11 3.67 1.83
N ASN A 63 -3.41 3.37 1.89
CA ASN A 63 -4.47 4.37 1.79
C ASN A 63 -4.44 5.39 2.93
N ARG A 64 -4.17 4.95 4.17
CA ARG A 64 -4.26 5.80 5.37
C ARG A 64 -2.92 6.36 5.83
N GLY A 65 -1.81 5.82 5.33
CA GLY A 65 -0.45 6.04 5.85
C GLY A 65 -0.17 5.41 7.22
N THR A 66 -1.21 5.19 8.05
CA THR A 66 -1.13 4.51 9.34
C THR A 66 -2.38 3.68 9.64
N LEU A 67 -2.21 2.61 10.42
CA LEU A 67 -3.28 1.77 10.95
C LEU A 67 -3.59 2.14 12.41
N PRO A 68 -4.86 2.03 12.87
CA PRO A 68 -5.28 2.45 14.21
C PRO A 68 -4.58 1.76 15.38
N TRP A 69 -3.98 0.59 15.15
CA TRP A 69 -3.21 -0.19 16.13
C TRP A 69 -1.70 0.07 16.04
N GLN A 70 -1.24 1.08 15.30
CA GLN A 70 0.15 1.51 15.31
C GLN A 70 0.46 2.40 16.52
N GLY A 71 1.72 2.35 16.98
CA GLY A 71 2.21 3.24 18.05
C GLY A 71 1.80 2.83 19.46
N LEU A 72 1.03 1.75 19.65
CA LEU A 72 0.65 1.25 20.96
C LEU A 72 1.87 0.85 21.80
N LYS A 73 1.95 1.39 23.02
CA LYS A 73 3.02 1.13 24.01
C LYS A 73 2.57 0.06 25.02
N ALA A 74 3.51 -0.81 25.39
CA ALA A 74 3.34 -1.82 26.43
C ALA A 74 4.70 -2.16 27.05
N ALA A 75 4.69 -2.71 28.27
CA ALA A 75 5.91 -3.06 28.99
C ALA A 75 6.58 -4.30 28.39
N THR A 76 5.79 -5.28 27.94
CA THR A 76 6.30 -6.51 27.32
C THR A 76 5.83 -6.68 25.88
N LYS A 77 6.54 -7.53 25.13
CA LYS A 77 6.16 -7.89 23.74
C LYS A 77 4.79 -8.58 23.69
N LYS A 78 4.51 -9.46 24.65
CA LYS A 78 3.21 -10.16 24.77
C LYS A 78 2.06 -9.16 24.96
N GLN A 79 2.18 -8.27 25.94
CA GLN A 79 1.19 -7.21 26.17
C GLN A 79 1.02 -6.28 24.97
N LYS A 80 2.10 -6.01 24.23
CA LYS A 80 2.01 -5.23 22.99
C LYS A 80 1.16 -5.92 21.94
N TYR A 81 1.28 -7.24 21.80
CA TYR A 81 0.50 -8.02 20.85
C TYR A 81 -0.96 -8.12 21.27
N GLU A 82 -1.23 -8.35 22.56
CA GLU A 82 -2.58 -8.32 23.14
C GLU A 82 -3.28 -6.98 22.85
N LYS A 83 -2.64 -5.84 23.13
CA LYS A 83 -3.20 -4.51 22.82
C LYS A 83 -3.46 -4.29 21.33
N ILE A 84 -2.59 -4.81 20.45
CA ILE A 84 -2.79 -4.73 19.00
C ILE A 84 -4.00 -5.58 18.59
N SER A 85 -4.12 -6.79 19.13
CA SER A 85 -5.24 -7.70 18.88
C SER A 85 -6.57 -7.08 19.31
N GLU A 86 -6.65 -6.61 20.56
CA GLU A 86 -7.83 -5.91 21.10
C GLU A 86 -8.22 -4.71 20.24
N LYS A 87 -7.23 -3.92 19.80
CA LYS A 87 -7.49 -2.77 18.95
C LYS A 87 -7.99 -3.17 17.55
N LYS A 88 -7.52 -4.29 17.00
CA LYS A 88 -8.03 -4.84 15.72
C LYS A 88 -9.47 -5.33 15.84
N MET A 89 -9.79 -6.05 16.92
CA MET A 89 -11.12 -6.60 17.17
C MET A 89 -12.15 -5.50 17.46
N SER A 90 -11.77 -4.45 18.19
CA SER A 90 -12.64 -3.30 18.50
C SER A 90 -12.80 -2.30 17.34
N THR A 91 -11.94 -2.34 16.33
CA THR A 91 -12.06 -1.48 15.15
C THR A 91 -12.87 -2.20 14.08
N SER A 92 -14.11 -1.76 13.85
CA SER A 92 -14.93 -2.31 12.77
C SER A 92 -14.31 -2.07 11.40
N VAL A 93 -14.64 -2.92 10.43
CA VAL A 93 -14.13 -2.80 9.05
C VAL A 93 -14.59 -1.47 8.44
N GLU A 94 -15.81 -1.05 8.72
CA GLU A 94 -16.43 0.19 8.29
C GLU A 94 -15.68 1.41 8.87
N MET A 95 -15.29 1.33 10.15
CA MET A 95 -14.50 2.39 10.78
C MET A 95 -13.09 2.48 10.19
N LEU A 96 -12.45 1.33 9.96
CA LEU A 96 -11.11 1.28 9.34
C LEU A 96 -11.13 1.87 7.94
N CYS A 97 -12.17 1.57 7.15
CA CYS A 97 -12.28 1.96 5.75
C CYS A 97 -13.06 3.27 5.53
N LYS A 98 -13.48 3.96 6.60
CA LYS A 98 -14.23 5.21 6.49
C LYS A 98 -13.48 6.23 5.62
N GLY A 99 -14.17 6.76 4.61
CA GLY A 99 -13.64 7.73 3.65
C GLY A 99 -12.93 7.13 2.43
N PHE A 100 -12.92 5.80 2.29
CA PHE A 100 -12.38 5.09 1.12
C PHE A 100 -13.47 4.35 0.36
N PRO A 101 -13.23 3.95 -0.91
CA PRO A 101 -14.20 3.21 -1.72
C PRO A 101 -14.72 1.93 -1.05
N ALA A 102 -15.97 1.55 -1.36
CA ALA A 102 -16.68 0.45 -0.71
C ALA A 102 -16.05 -0.94 -0.97
N GLU A 103 -15.18 -1.06 -1.96
CA GLU A 103 -14.45 -2.27 -2.31
C GLU A 103 -13.48 -2.69 -1.19
N PHE A 104 -12.92 -1.73 -0.44
CA PHE A 104 -12.03 -2.03 0.70
C PHE A 104 -12.75 -2.73 1.86
N PRO A 105 -13.89 -2.23 2.38
CA PRO A 105 -14.64 -2.96 3.39
C PRO A 105 -15.23 -4.26 2.82
N MET A 106 -15.66 -4.32 1.56
CA MET A 106 -16.10 -5.58 0.93
C MET A 106 -14.99 -6.63 0.93
N TYR A 107 -13.75 -6.26 0.57
CA TYR A 107 -12.59 -7.15 0.59
C TYR A 107 -12.31 -7.68 2.01
N LEU A 108 -12.27 -6.79 3.01
CA LEU A 108 -11.96 -7.18 4.39
C LEU A 108 -13.06 -8.04 5.01
N ASN A 109 -14.33 -7.72 4.76
CA ASN A 109 -15.45 -8.53 5.25
C ASN A 109 -15.46 -9.91 4.57
N TYR A 110 -15.20 -9.98 3.26
CA TYR A 110 -15.06 -11.26 2.56
C TYR A 110 -13.94 -12.12 3.15
N THR A 111 -12.74 -11.56 3.32
CA THR A 111 -11.57 -12.31 3.81
C THR A 111 -11.73 -12.79 5.25
N ARG A 112 -12.37 -12.00 6.12
CA ARG A 112 -12.72 -12.41 7.49
C ARG A 112 -13.81 -13.49 7.55
N GLY A 113 -14.68 -13.55 6.55
CA GLY A 113 -15.77 -14.53 6.47
C GLY A 113 -15.33 -15.92 5.98
N LEU A 114 -14.11 -16.06 5.45
CA LEU A 114 -13.60 -17.34 4.95
C LEU A 114 -13.40 -18.36 6.07
N ARG A 115 -13.82 -19.61 5.82
CA ARG A 115 -13.44 -20.73 6.69
C ARG A 115 -11.95 -21.04 6.56
N PHE A 116 -11.42 -21.76 7.54
CA PHE A 116 -9.99 -22.09 7.62
C PHE A 116 -9.45 -22.84 6.38
N ASP A 117 -10.23 -23.80 5.87
CA ASP A 117 -9.87 -24.64 4.72
C ASP A 117 -10.47 -24.15 3.39
N GLU A 118 -11.15 -23.01 3.41
CA GLU A 118 -11.82 -22.45 2.24
C GLU A 118 -10.80 -21.85 1.26
N ALA A 119 -11.06 -22.04 -0.04
CA ALA A 119 -10.29 -21.38 -1.07
C ALA A 119 -10.85 -19.96 -1.30
N PRO A 120 -10.05 -18.89 -1.13
CA PRO A 120 -10.50 -17.56 -1.49
C PRO A 120 -10.84 -17.49 -2.98
N ASP A 121 -11.94 -16.81 -3.33
CA ASP A 121 -12.23 -16.44 -4.71
C ASP A 121 -11.34 -15.25 -5.12
N TYR A 122 -10.14 -15.59 -5.57
CA TYR A 122 -9.16 -14.60 -6.03
C TYR A 122 -9.65 -13.83 -7.25
N MET A 123 -10.55 -14.39 -8.06
CA MET A 123 -11.09 -13.69 -9.22
C MET A 123 -12.03 -12.58 -8.78
N TYR A 124 -12.97 -12.89 -7.88
CA TYR A 124 -13.86 -11.91 -7.27
C TYR A 124 -13.06 -10.77 -6.60
N LEU A 125 -12.09 -11.11 -5.75
CA LEU A 125 -11.29 -10.11 -5.02
C LEU A 125 -10.49 -9.20 -5.95
N ARG A 126 -9.91 -9.73 -7.04
CA ARG A 126 -9.27 -8.91 -8.07
C ARG A 126 -10.28 -8.05 -8.82
N GLN A 127 -11.46 -8.60 -9.10
CA GLN A 127 -12.48 -7.91 -9.88
C GLN A 127 -13.05 -6.69 -9.16
N LEU A 128 -13.21 -6.75 -7.83
CA LEU A 128 -13.57 -5.59 -7.00
C LEU A 128 -12.69 -4.38 -7.35
N PHE A 129 -11.37 -4.53 -7.21
CA PHE A 129 -10.44 -3.43 -7.45
C PHE A 129 -10.29 -3.08 -8.93
N ARG A 130 -10.43 -4.05 -9.86
CA ARG A 130 -10.39 -3.75 -11.30
C ARG A 130 -11.58 -2.92 -11.76
N ILE A 131 -12.77 -3.18 -11.23
CA ILE A 131 -13.97 -2.38 -11.52
C ILE A 131 -13.77 -0.97 -10.97
N LEU A 132 -13.41 -0.84 -9.69
CA LEU A 132 -13.12 0.45 -9.06
C LEU A 132 -12.08 1.25 -9.86
N PHE A 133 -10.97 0.62 -10.25
CA PHE A 133 -9.90 1.25 -11.01
C PHE A 133 -10.39 1.83 -12.35
N ARG A 134 -11.28 1.10 -13.05
CA ARG A 134 -11.92 1.57 -14.29
C ARG A 134 -12.92 2.69 -14.05
N THR A 135 -13.71 2.61 -12.98
CA THR A 135 -14.68 3.65 -12.59
C THR A 135 -13.99 4.97 -12.24
N LEU A 136 -12.77 4.91 -11.72
CA LEU A 136 -11.91 6.08 -11.47
C LEU A 136 -11.14 6.53 -12.72
N ASN A 137 -11.43 5.96 -13.90
CA ASN A 137 -10.81 6.26 -15.18
C ASN A 137 -9.29 6.07 -15.21
N HIS A 138 -8.74 5.21 -14.35
CA HIS A 138 -7.31 4.91 -14.37
C HIS A 138 -6.96 3.91 -15.48
N GLN A 139 -5.74 4.02 -16.00
CA GLN A 139 -5.17 3.13 -17.01
C GLN A 139 -4.10 2.25 -16.40
N TYR A 140 -4.02 1.00 -16.84
CA TYR A 140 -3.01 0.06 -16.36
C TYR A 140 -1.73 0.21 -17.18
N ASP A 141 -1.04 1.33 -16.97
CA ASP A 141 0.15 1.76 -17.71
C ASP A 141 1.47 1.52 -16.95
N TYR A 142 1.38 0.94 -15.75
CA TYR A 142 2.49 0.74 -14.82
C TYR A 142 3.17 2.05 -14.33
N THR A 143 2.47 3.19 -14.41
CA THR A 143 2.92 4.46 -13.84
C THR A 143 2.50 4.52 -12.36
N PHE A 144 3.48 4.41 -11.47
CA PHE A 144 3.27 4.51 -10.01
C PHE A 144 3.76 5.85 -9.48
N ASP A 145 3.36 6.24 -8.27
CA ASP A 145 3.79 7.51 -7.66
C ASP A 145 5.31 7.70 -7.68
N TRP A 146 6.07 6.64 -7.42
CA TRP A 146 7.54 6.67 -7.44
C TRP A 146 8.15 6.74 -8.84
N THR A 147 7.43 6.35 -9.91
CA THR A 147 7.93 6.53 -11.28
C THR A 147 7.84 7.99 -11.69
N MET A 148 6.77 8.69 -11.30
CA MET A 148 6.62 10.13 -11.54
C MET A 148 7.65 10.97 -10.78
N LEU A 149 7.94 10.60 -9.51
CA LEU A 149 8.96 11.29 -8.71
C LEU A 149 10.36 11.23 -9.37
N LYS A 150 10.72 10.07 -9.93
CA LYS A 150 12.00 9.91 -10.64
C LYS A 150 12.05 10.77 -11.91
N GLN A 151 10.99 10.77 -12.70
CA GLN A 151 10.91 11.58 -13.93
C GLN A 151 11.03 13.08 -13.64
N LYS A 152 10.33 13.58 -12.60
CA LYS A 152 10.44 14.98 -12.16
C LYS A 152 11.87 15.32 -11.71
N ALA A 153 12.52 14.46 -10.93
CA ALA A 153 13.90 14.67 -10.48
C ALA A 153 14.89 14.73 -11.67
N SER A 154 14.72 13.86 -12.68
CA SER A 154 15.53 13.87 -13.90
C SER A 154 15.33 15.13 -14.74
N GLN A 155 14.09 15.62 -14.85
CA GLN A 155 13.78 16.87 -15.56
C GLN A 155 14.38 18.09 -14.85
N SER A 156 14.31 18.16 -13.52
CA SER A 156 14.92 19.26 -12.75
C SER A 156 16.44 19.32 -12.87
N GLN A 157 17.12 18.19 -13.06
CA GLN A 157 18.58 18.16 -13.31
C GLN A 157 18.94 18.64 -14.72
N ASN A 158 18.10 18.37 -15.74
CA ASN A 158 18.35 18.85 -17.09
C ASN A 158 18.17 20.38 -17.23
N THR A 159 17.32 21.01 -16.42
CA THR A 159 17.12 22.47 -16.46
C THR A 159 18.28 23.24 -15.81
N MET A 160 19.07 22.61 -14.93
CA MET A 160 20.25 23.24 -14.30
C MET A 160 21.53 23.17 -15.16
N LEU A 161 21.52 22.43 -16.27
CA LEU A 161 22.68 22.23 -17.15
C LEU A 161 22.66 23.05 -18.44
N GLN A 162 21.86 24.12 -18.54
CA GLN A 162 22.05 25.14 -19.59
C GLN A 162 22.96 26.26 -19.06
N PRO A 163 24.23 26.38 -19.50
CA PRO A 163 24.99 27.60 -19.31
C PRO A 163 24.39 28.68 -20.21
N GLY A 164 24.20 29.87 -19.65
CA GLY A 164 23.75 31.04 -20.41
C GLY A 164 24.66 31.30 -21.61
N ALA A 165 24.09 31.21 -22.82
CA ALA A 165 24.70 31.75 -24.02
C ALA A 165 24.53 33.28 -24.02
N SER A 166 25.35 34.00 -23.25
CA SER A 166 25.53 35.44 -23.42
C SER A 166 26.52 35.68 -24.56
N GLY A 167 25.99 35.77 -25.78
CA GLY A 167 26.72 36.15 -26.98
C GLY A 167 25.85 37.04 -27.87
N SER A 168 25.88 38.35 -27.63
CA SER A 168 25.35 39.33 -28.57
C SER A 168 26.24 40.58 -28.56
N GLN A 169 27.20 40.61 -29.48
CA GLN A 169 27.83 41.85 -29.92
C GLN A 169 26.75 42.72 -30.58
N GLN A 170 26.49 43.90 -30.01
CA GLN A 170 25.68 44.93 -30.68
C GLN A 170 26.58 45.76 -31.60
N PRO A 171 26.19 46.02 -32.86
CA PRO A 171 26.81 47.09 -33.65
C PRO A 171 26.33 48.45 -33.14
N MET A 172 27.26 49.39 -32.98
CA MET A 172 26.98 50.79 -32.62
C MET A 172 26.15 51.49 -33.72
N PRO A 173 25.13 52.31 -33.37
CA PRO A 173 24.39 53.08 -34.35
C PRO A 173 25.17 54.33 -34.81
N ILE A 174 25.13 54.58 -36.12
CA ILE A 174 25.62 55.81 -36.77
C ILE A 174 24.66 56.96 -36.43
N VAL A 175 25.19 58.06 -35.90
CA VAL A 175 24.44 59.30 -35.65
C VAL A 175 24.34 60.11 -36.94
N SER A 176 23.11 60.40 -37.40
CA SER A 176 22.86 61.37 -38.47
C SER A 176 22.25 62.67 -37.90
N PRO A 177 22.61 63.84 -38.44
CA PRO A 177 22.24 65.14 -37.88
C PRO A 177 20.82 65.59 -38.23
N ALA A 178 20.32 66.51 -37.39
CA ALA A 178 18.97 67.05 -37.34
C ALA A 178 18.47 67.74 -38.62
N PRO A 179 17.14 67.76 -38.86
CA PRO A 179 16.55 68.41 -40.02
C PRO A 179 16.45 69.94 -39.84
N PRO A 180 16.51 70.74 -40.94
CA PRO A 180 16.25 72.16 -40.89
C PRO A 180 14.74 72.45 -40.86
N GLN A 181 14.37 73.49 -40.10
CA GLN A 181 13.03 74.06 -40.05
C GLN A 181 12.73 74.86 -41.33
N GLN A 182 11.63 74.54 -42.00
CA GLN A 182 10.59 75.46 -42.45
C GLN A 182 9.39 74.68 -43.01
#